data_AF-A0A3M1PLH4-F1
#
_entry.id   AF-A0A3M1PLH4-F1
#
_cell.length_a   1.000
_cell.length_b   1.000
_cell.length_c   1.000
_cell.angle_alpha   90.00
_cell.angle_beta   90.00
_cell.angle_gamma   90.00
#
_symmetry.space_group_name_H-M   'P 1'
#
loop_
_entity.id
_entity.type
_entity.pdbx_description
1 polymer ?
#
loop_
_entity_poly.entity_id
_entity_poly.type
_entity_poly.pdbx_seq_one_letter_code
_entity_poly.pdbx_strand_id
1 'polypeptide(L)'
;REIIYRFMRLRALRVDVDVNLALGKYTIAQAGDYLASTVPMDAATAQAEAGFFASTPGQAISYQIGKLQILKLISEAKIKMGDRFSLRDYHDYMMENGNVPIALQRWEYLGLRDEVAKLWNAAKN
;
A
#
# COMPACT_ATOMS: atom_id res chain seq x y z
N ARG A 1 12.95 -15.15 11.03
CA ARG A 1 11.92 -14.13 11.39
C ARG A 1 12.46 -12.71 11.26
N GLU A 2 13.68 -12.44 11.73
CA GLU A 2 14.30 -11.11 11.67
C GLU A 2 14.33 -10.47 10.27
N ILE A 3 14.68 -11.25 9.24
CA ILE A 3 14.68 -10.79 7.84
C ILE A 3 13.31 -10.25 7.40
N ILE A 4 12.22 -10.94 7.75
CA ILE A 4 10.85 -10.53 7.40
C ILE A 4 10.51 -9.19 8.06
N TYR A 5 10.88 -9.01 9.33
CA TYR A 5 10.66 -7.76 10.04
C TYR A 5 11.47 -6.60 9.45
N ARG A 6 12.72 -6.85 9.01
CA ARG A 6 13.53 -5.84 8.33
C ARG A 6 12.87 -5.39 7.02
N PHE A 7 12.38 -6.31 6.20
CA PHE A 7 11.67 -5.96 4.96
C PHE A 7 10.33 -5.24 5.22
N MET A 8 9.58 -5.67 6.24
CA MET A 8 8.35 -4.97 6.63
C MET A 8 8.62 -3.55 7.12
N ARG A 9 9.69 -3.34 7.89
CA ARG A 9 10.12 -2.02 8.36
C ARG A 9 10.44 -1.10 7.18
N LEU A 10 11.22 -1.55 6.21
CA LEU A 10 11.53 -0.78 5.01
C LEU A 10 10.24 -0.35 4.28
N ARG A 11 9.31 -1.27 4.06
CA ARG A 11 8.04 -0.95 3.39
C ARG A 11 7.18 0.05 4.16
N ALA A 12 7.22 0.03 5.49
CA ALA A 12 6.53 1.02 6.31
C ALA A 12 7.20 2.39 6.20
N LEU A 13 8.53 2.47 6.26
CA LEU A 13 9.27 3.74 6.18
C LEU A 13 9.14 4.42 4.81
N ARG A 14 9.04 3.62 3.74
CA ARG A 14 8.74 4.16 2.39
C ARG A 14 7.45 4.96 2.35
N VAL A 15 6.45 4.65 3.18
CA VAL A 15 5.22 5.44 3.28
C VAL A 15 5.52 6.86 3.75
N ASP A 16 6.29 6.98 4.83
CA ASP A 16 6.64 8.27 5.41
C ASP A 16 7.51 9.10 4.45
N VAL A 17 8.54 8.48 3.88
CA VAL A 17 9.47 9.16 2.98
C VAL A 17 8.79 9.66 1.71
N ASP A 18 7.98 8.82 1.06
CA ASP A 18 7.28 9.17 -0.19
C ASP A 18 6.29 10.32 0.03
N VAL A 19 5.51 10.29 1.12
CA VAL A 19 4.58 11.38 1.46
C VAL A 19 5.33 12.66 1.79
N ASN A 20 6.41 12.61 2.58
CA ASN A 20 7.16 13.80 2.94
C ASN A 20 7.94 14.40 1.77
N LEU A 21 8.45 13.58 0.85
CA LEU A 21 9.04 14.04 -0.41
C LEU A 21 7.98 14.70 -1.31
N ALA A 22 6.83 14.04 -1.51
CA ALA A 22 5.73 14.56 -2.34
C ALA A 22 5.16 15.90 -1.82
N LEU A 23 5.13 16.08 -0.50
CA LEU A 23 4.70 17.33 0.15
C LEU A 23 5.81 18.39 0.26
N GLY A 24 7.02 18.11 -0.25
CA GLY A 24 8.17 19.02 -0.17
C GLY A 24 8.69 19.25 1.25
N LYS A 25 8.35 18.37 2.20
CA LYS A 25 8.80 18.43 3.59
C LYS A 25 10.22 17.88 3.77
N TYR A 26 10.62 16.94 2.92
CA TYR A 26 11.97 16.42 2.85
C TYR A 26 12.65 16.83 1.54
N THR A 27 13.95 17.12 1.62
CA THR A 27 14.84 17.05 0.46
C THR A 27 15.21 15.59 0.18
N ILE A 28 15.67 15.29 -1.03
CA ILE A 28 16.17 13.95 -1.39
C ILE A 28 17.28 13.50 -0.44
N ALA A 29 18.21 14.41 -0.11
CA ALA A 29 19.30 14.12 0.82
C ALA A 29 18.78 13.73 2.21
N GLN A 30 17.86 14.51 2.78
CA GLN A 30 17.24 14.22 4.09
C GLN A 30 16.50 12.88 4.09
N ALA A 31 15.77 12.58 3.02
CA ALA A 31 15.08 11.31 2.86
C ALA A 31 16.06 10.13 2.78
N GLY A 32 17.15 10.25 2.03
CA GLY A 32 18.17 9.21 1.94
C GLY A 32 18.89 8.99 3.27
N ASP A 33 19.23 10.04 4.00
CA ASP A 33 19.86 9.94 5.32
C ASP A 33 18.93 9.29 6.35
N TYR A 34 17.64 9.62 6.29
CA TYR A 34 16.62 8.98 7.12
C TYR A 34 16.50 7.48 6.83
N LEU A 35 16.48 7.08 5.55
CA LEU A 35 16.45 5.67 5.17
C LEU A 35 17.71 4.94 5.65
N ALA A 36 18.91 5.46 5.38
CA ALA A 36 20.19 4.84 5.76
C ALA A 36 20.36 4.69 7.28
N SER A 37 19.86 5.65 8.06
CA SER A 37 19.92 5.58 9.53
C SER A 37 18.87 4.65 10.15
N THR A 38 17.77 4.40 9.44
CA THR A 38 16.62 3.67 9.98
C THR A 38 16.55 2.22 9.52
N VAL A 39 17.10 1.87 8.36
CA VAL A 39 17.14 0.48 7.88
C VAL A 39 18.57 0.08 7.50
N PRO A 40 18.94 -1.21 7.61
CA PRO A 40 20.27 -1.68 7.24
C PRO A 40 20.44 -1.65 5.71
N MET A 41 20.70 -0.45 5.18
CA MET A 41 21.04 -0.18 3.79
C MET A 41 22.19 0.81 3.75
N ASP A 42 23.03 0.72 2.72
CA ASP A 42 24.11 1.68 2.51
C ASP A 42 23.56 3.03 2.02
N ALA A 43 24.34 4.08 2.22
CA ALA A 43 23.94 5.45 1.89
C ALA A 43 23.67 5.65 0.39
N ALA A 44 24.43 5.00 -0.50
CA ALA A 44 24.23 5.17 -1.94
C ALA A 44 22.89 4.56 -2.39
N THR A 45 22.57 3.37 -1.89
CA THR A 45 21.26 2.74 -2.11
C THR A 45 20.13 3.60 -1.55
N ALA A 46 20.28 4.15 -0.33
CA ALA A 46 19.27 4.98 0.31
C ALA A 46 18.98 6.28 -0.47
N GLN A 47 20.03 6.95 -0.96
CA GLN A 47 19.89 8.15 -1.78
C GLN A 47 19.24 7.85 -3.14
N ALA A 48 19.57 6.70 -3.75
CA ALA A 48 18.92 6.25 -4.99
C ALA A 48 17.43 5.96 -4.78
N GLU A 49 17.04 5.30 -3.68
CA GLU A 49 15.63 5.08 -3.34
C GLU A 49 14.90 6.42 -3.13
N ALA A 50 15.48 7.35 -2.39
CA ALA A 50 14.89 8.67 -2.15
C ALA A 50 14.69 9.45 -3.46
N GLY A 51 15.67 9.42 -4.37
CA GLY A 51 15.56 10.05 -5.70
C GLY A 51 14.47 9.41 -6.55
N PHE A 52 14.33 8.09 -6.50
CA PHE A 52 13.24 7.38 -7.18
C PHE A 52 11.87 7.74 -6.62
N PHE A 53 11.70 7.81 -5.29
CA PHE A 53 10.43 8.21 -4.68
C PHE A 53 10.05 9.65 -5.04
N ALA A 54 11.03 10.56 -5.07
CA ALA A 54 10.81 11.93 -5.51
C ALA A 54 10.38 12.03 -6.99
N SER A 55 10.88 11.15 -7.87
CA SER A 55 10.50 11.15 -9.30
C SER A 55 9.20 10.39 -9.59
N THR A 56 8.77 9.50 -8.70
CA THR A 56 7.50 8.77 -8.81
C THR A 56 6.65 8.88 -7.54
N PRO A 57 6.08 10.07 -7.23
CA PRO A 57 5.29 10.27 -6.02
C PRO A 57 4.12 9.28 -5.91
N GLY A 58 3.98 8.65 -4.75
CA GLY A 58 2.90 7.69 -4.48
C GLY A 58 3.21 6.25 -4.91
N GLN A 59 4.32 6.00 -5.60
CA GLN A 59 4.73 4.65 -5.97
C GLN A 59 5.15 3.85 -4.74
N ALA A 60 5.93 4.46 -3.82
CA ALA A 60 6.53 3.73 -2.72
C ALA A 60 5.47 3.30 -1.70
N ILE A 61 4.45 4.14 -1.48
CA ILE A 61 3.34 3.85 -0.56
C ILE A 61 2.46 2.70 -1.07
N SER A 62 2.40 2.46 -2.39
CA SER A 62 1.47 1.51 -3.02
C SER A 62 1.54 0.10 -2.43
N TYR A 63 2.75 -0.37 -2.09
CA TYR A 63 2.94 -1.71 -1.51
C TYR A 63 2.25 -1.87 -0.16
N GLN A 64 2.37 -0.85 0.71
CA GLN A 64 1.82 -0.91 2.05
C GLN A 64 0.31 -0.64 2.01
N ILE A 65 -0.12 0.35 1.23
CA ILE A 65 -1.54 0.66 1.06
C ILE A 65 -2.29 -0.51 0.42
N GLY A 66 -1.77 -1.09 -0.66
CA GLY A 66 -2.36 -2.26 -1.32
C GLY A 66 -2.45 -3.46 -0.38
N LYS A 67 -1.41 -3.74 0.40
CA LYS A 67 -1.44 -4.80 1.43
C LYS A 67 -2.55 -4.55 2.47
N LEU A 68 -2.65 -3.32 2.98
CA LEU A 68 -3.68 -2.96 3.96
C LEU A 68 -5.09 -3.11 3.38
N GLN A 69 -5.30 -2.71 2.11
CA GLN A 69 -6.57 -2.87 1.42
C GLN A 69 -6.95 -4.34 1.22
N ILE A 70 -6.01 -5.20 0.81
CA ILE A 70 -6.24 -6.65 0.69
C ILE A 70 -6.59 -7.27 2.05
N LEU A 71 -5.83 -6.96 3.10
CA LEU A 71 -6.10 -7.48 4.44
C LEU A 71 -7.46 -7.03 4.98
N LYS A 72 -7.82 -5.76 4.72
CA LYS A 72 -9.14 -5.22 5.05
C LYS A 72 -10.24 -5.99 4.33
N LEU A 73 -10.09 -6.19 3.02
CA LEU A 73 -11.07 -6.92 2.21
C LEU A 73 -11.27 -8.36 2.71
N ILE A 74 -10.19 -9.09 3.01
CA ILE A 74 -10.26 -10.44 3.62
C ILE A 74 -11.05 -10.39 4.95
N SER A 75 -10.75 -9.40 5.78
CA SER A 75 -11.40 -9.26 7.10
C SER A 75 -12.90 -8.95 6.96
N GLU A 76 -13.27 -8.03 6.09
CA GLU A 76 -14.66 -7.69 5.79
C GLU A 76 -15.41 -8.87 5.17
N ALA A 77 -14.78 -9.62 4.27
CA ALA A 77 -15.33 -10.83 3.68
C ALA A 77 -15.63 -11.90 4.73
N LYS A 78 -14.66 -12.16 5.62
CA LYS A 78 -14.84 -13.10 6.73
C LYS A 78 -15.98 -12.70 7.65
N ILE A 79 -16.08 -11.41 7.99
CA ILE A 79 -17.18 -10.89 8.82
C ILE A 79 -18.53 -11.06 8.11
N LYS A 80 -18.61 -10.73 6.82
CA LYS A 80 -19.86 -10.75 6.07
C LYS A 80 -20.36 -12.17 5.75
N MET A 81 -19.46 -13.09 5.43
CA MET A 81 -19.80 -14.45 4.99
C MET A 81 -19.89 -15.46 6.14
N GLY A 82 -19.30 -15.17 7.30
CA GLY A 82 -19.29 -16.05 8.45
C GLY A 82 -18.68 -17.42 8.11
N ASP A 83 -19.39 -18.49 8.46
CA ASP A 83 -18.94 -19.86 8.22
C ASP A 83 -18.86 -20.24 6.73
N ARG A 84 -19.45 -19.44 5.84
CA ARG A 84 -19.34 -19.64 4.38
C ARG A 84 -18.07 -19.02 3.80
N PHE A 85 -17.27 -18.32 4.60
CA PHE A 85 -16.03 -17.71 4.12
C PHE A 85 -14.99 -18.78 3.80
N SER A 86 -14.48 -18.76 2.57
CA SER A 86 -13.34 -19.57 2.13
C SER A 86 -12.21 -18.64 1.68
N LEU A 87 -11.03 -18.78 2.31
CA LEU A 87 -9.84 -18.04 1.91
C LEU A 87 -9.38 -18.44 0.50
N ARG A 88 -9.65 -19.70 0.10
CA ARG A 88 -9.36 -20.18 -1.25
C ARG A 88 -10.24 -19.46 -2.27
N ASP A 89 -11.54 -19.46 -2.07
CA ASP A 89 -12.51 -18.86 -2.99
C ASP A 89 -12.29 -17.34 -3.11
N TYR A 90 -11.87 -16.69 -2.02
CA TYR A 90 -11.40 -15.31 -2.04
C TYR A 90 -10.19 -15.14 -2.97
N HIS A 91 -9.16 -15.97 -2.83
CA HIS A 91 -7.97 -15.88 -3.68
C HIS A 91 -8.27 -16.20 -5.13
N ASP A 92 -9.11 -17.19 -5.41
CA ASP A 92 -9.54 -17.55 -6.76
C ASP A 92 -10.26 -16.36 -7.42
N TYR A 93 -11.22 -15.75 -6.72
CA TYR A 93 -11.90 -14.53 -7.20
C TYR A 93 -10.91 -13.39 -7.52
N MET A 94 -9.96 -13.10 -6.62
CA MET A 94 -9.00 -12.01 -6.84
C MET A 94 -8.08 -12.29 -8.05
N MET A 95 -7.68 -13.55 -8.27
CA MET A 95 -6.79 -13.91 -9.37
C MET A 95 -7.50 -13.93 -10.73
N GLU A 96 -8.75 -14.38 -10.78
CA GLU A 96 -9.57 -14.39 -12.00
C GLU A 96 -9.86 -12.99 -12.53
N ASN A 97 -10.05 -12.01 -11.64
CA ASN A 97 -10.31 -10.61 -12.02
C ASN A 97 -9.06 -9.83 -12.44
N GLY A 98 -7.86 -10.34 -12.14
CA GLY A 98 -6.59 -9.70 -12.50
C GLY A 98 -6.32 -8.38 -11.78
N ASN A 99 -5.53 -7.51 -12.42
CA ASN A 99 -5.03 -6.27 -11.80
C ASN A 99 -6.04 -5.12 -11.91
N VAL A 100 -7.11 -5.20 -11.14
CA VAL A 100 -8.13 -4.16 -11.02
C VAL A 100 -8.05 -3.46 -9.65
N PRO A 101 -8.45 -2.17 -9.55
CA PRO A 101 -8.46 -1.45 -8.28
C PRO A 101 -9.17 -2.23 -7.16
N ILE A 102 -8.52 -2.37 -6.00
CA ILE A 102 -9.05 -3.16 -4.88
C ILE A 102 -10.41 -2.64 -4.42
N ALA A 103 -10.67 -1.34 -4.51
CA ALA A 103 -11.98 -0.75 -4.18
C ALA A 103 -13.11 -1.27 -5.11
N LEU A 104 -12.81 -1.55 -6.38
CA LEU A 104 -13.78 -2.13 -7.31
C LEU A 104 -14.02 -3.60 -7.01
N GLN A 105 -12.96 -4.37 -6.78
CA GLN A 105 -13.06 -5.79 -6.37
C GLN A 105 -13.85 -5.93 -5.07
N ARG A 106 -13.60 -5.05 -4.09
CA ARG A 106 -14.35 -5.01 -2.83
C ARG A 106 -15.83 -4.70 -3.05
N TRP A 107 -16.15 -3.75 -3.92
CA TRP A 107 -17.53 -3.43 -4.24
C TRP A 107 -18.21 -4.65 -4.87
N GLU A 108 -17.62 -5.28 -5.87
CA GLU A 108 -18.24 -6.41 -6.55
C GLU A 108 -18.34 -7.64 -5.62
N TYR A 109 -17.25 -8.02 -4.95
CA TYR A 109 -17.20 -9.21 -4.08
C TYR A 109 -18.12 -9.12 -2.86
N LEU A 110 -18.23 -7.94 -2.23
CA LEU A 110 -19.00 -7.76 -1.00
C LEU A 110 -20.29 -6.95 -1.19
N GLY A 111 -20.57 -6.40 -2.37
CA GLY A 111 -21.67 -5.46 -2.60
C GLY A 111 -21.51 -4.12 -1.88
N LEU A 112 -20.31 -3.74 -1.43
CA LEU A 112 -20.06 -2.55 -0.61
C LEU A 112 -19.56 -1.36 -1.46
N ARG A 113 -20.43 -0.37 -1.69
CA ARG A 113 -20.16 0.79 -2.58
C ARG A 113 -19.50 1.99 -1.92
N ASP A 114 -19.32 1.98 -0.60
CA ASP A 114 -18.88 3.13 0.19
C ASP A 114 -17.51 3.69 -0.20
N GLU A 115 -16.53 2.84 -0.52
CA GLU A 115 -15.20 3.31 -0.96
C GLU A 115 -15.24 3.90 -2.38
N VAL A 116 -15.97 3.26 -3.29
CA VAL A 116 -16.14 3.74 -4.66
C VAL A 116 -16.91 5.06 -4.69
N ALA A 117 -17.97 5.18 -3.88
CA ALA A 117 -18.76 6.40 -3.77
C ALA A 117 -17.92 7.60 -3.31
N LYS A 118 -16.95 7.40 -2.41
CA LYS A 118 -16.04 8.47 -1.97
C LYS A 118 -15.20 9.00 -3.13
N LEU A 119 -14.71 8.13 -4.02
CA LEU A 119 -13.92 8.53 -5.19
C LEU A 119 -14.75 9.39 -6.16
N TRP A 120 -15.99 8.99 -6.42
CA TRP A 120 -16.88 9.74 -7.32
C TRP A 120 -17.36 11.07 -6.75
N ASN A 121 -17.61 11.13 -5.44
CA ASN A 121 -18.04 12.37 -4.80
C ASN A 121 -16.89 13.36 -4.66
N ALA A 122 -15.66 12.88 -4.46
CA ALA A 122 -14.47 13.73 -4.45
C ALA A 122 -14.21 14.39 -5.82
N ALA A 123 -14.57 13.73 -6.93
CA ALA A 123 -14.40 14.28 -8.28
C ALA A 123 -15.45 15.36 -8.66
N LYS A 124 -16.48 15.58 -7.84
CA LYS A 124 -17.53 16.59 -8.08
C LYS A 124 -17.29 17.92 -7.35
N ASN A 125 -16.29 17.97 -6.48
CA ASN A 125 -15.89 19.16 -5.73
C ASN A 125 -14.51 19.63 -6.18
#